data_AF-A0A2H0QTT9-F1
#
_entry.id   AF-A0A2H0QTT9-F1
#
_cell.length_a   1.000
_cell.length_b   1.000
_cell.length_c   1.000
_cell.angle_alpha   90.00
_cell.angle_beta   90.00
_cell.angle_gamma   90.00
#
_symmetry.space_group_name_H-M   'P 1'
#
loop_
_entity.id
_entity.type
_entity.pdbx_description
1 polymer ?
#
loop_
_entity_poly.entity_id
_entity_poly.type
_entity_poly.pdbx_seq_one_letter_code
_entity_poly.pdbx_strand_id
1 'polypeptide(L)'
;MPKQPANVQDDHICLKPDELEAMLCRAADKGARKALSDVGLDGEYAADDIKELRSLLSALRLAKRTAWQTFIRVITSGILLAIMAGIAIKLKLLGGK
;
A
#
# COMPACT_ATOMS: atom_id res chain seq x y z
N MET A 1 -6.49 -42.84 50.00
CA MET A 1 -5.63 -43.14 48.82
C MET A 1 -5.40 -41.84 48.06
N PRO A 2 -4.21 -41.22 48.13
CA PRO A 2 -3.91 -40.01 47.37
C PRO A 2 -3.69 -40.37 45.89
N LYS A 3 -4.34 -39.64 44.98
CA LYS A 3 -4.15 -39.79 43.53
C LYS A 3 -2.83 -39.13 43.13
N GLN A 4 -1.93 -39.96 42.62
CA GLN A 4 -0.64 -39.61 42.05
C GLN A 4 -0.82 -38.62 40.87
N PRO A 5 -0.13 -37.48 40.85
CA PRO A 5 -0.25 -36.52 39.75
C PRO A 5 0.36 -37.13 38.48
N ALA A 6 -0.36 -36.99 37.37
CA ALA A 6 0.05 -37.45 36.05
C ALA A 6 1.44 -36.88 35.72
N ASN A 7 2.41 -37.80 35.65
CA ASN A 7 3.77 -37.56 35.22
C ASN A 7 3.74 -37.18 33.73
N VAL A 8 3.68 -35.88 33.44
CA VAL A 8 4.00 -35.35 32.11
C VAL A 8 5.51 -35.48 31.98
N GLN A 9 5.97 -36.68 31.61
CA GLN A 9 7.32 -36.89 31.16
C GLN A 9 7.54 -35.99 29.95
N ASP A 10 8.48 -35.06 30.09
CA ASP A 10 8.99 -34.25 29.01
C ASP A 10 9.53 -35.16 27.89
N ASP A 11 8.66 -35.47 26.92
CA ASP A 11 8.95 -36.29 25.76
C ASP A 11 9.75 -35.45 24.75
N HIS A 12 10.99 -35.15 25.13
CA HIS A 12 11.93 -34.43 24.29
C HIS A 12 12.53 -35.40 23.26
N ILE A 13 12.19 -35.21 21.99
CA ILE A 13 12.77 -35.97 20.89
C ILE A 13 14.16 -35.40 20.61
N CYS A 14 15.22 -36.18 20.86
CA CYS A 14 16.59 -35.83 20.50
C CYS A 14 16.83 -36.16 19.03
N LEU A 15 16.89 -35.14 18.18
CA LEU A 15 17.23 -35.27 16.75
C LEU A 15 18.67 -34.89 16.48
N LYS A 16 19.24 -35.47 15.42
CA LYS A 16 20.50 -34.98 14.86
C LYS A 16 20.27 -33.58 14.27
N PRO A 17 21.24 -32.66 14.40
CA PRO A 17 21.13 -31.30 13.86
C PRO A 17 20.70 -31.26 12.39
N ASP A 18 21.29 -32.11 11.56
CA ASP A 18 21.00 -32.17 10.12
C ASP A 18 19.55 -32.58 9.82
N GLU A 19 18.98 -33.48 10.63
CA GLU A 19 17.61 -33.96 10.47
C GLU A 19 16.59 -32.91 10.90
N LEU A 20 16.91 -32.18 11.97
CA LEU A 20 16.15 -31.02 12.43
C LEU A 20 16.16 -29.92 11.35
N GLU A 21 17.32 -29.59 10.79
CA GLU A 21 17.46 -28.59 9.73
C GLU A 21 16.66 -29.00 8.48
N ALA A 22 16.73 -30.27 8.07
CA ALA A 22 15.94 -30.78 6.95
C ALA A 22 14.43 -30.66 7.19
N MET A 23 13.95 -30.89 8.42
CA MET A 23 12.55 -30.69 8.77
C MET A 23 12.16 -29.21 8.79
N LEU A 24 12.99 -28.35 9.35
CA LEU A 24 12.77 -26.90 9.36
C LEU A 24 12.71 -26.33 7.95
N CYS A 25 13.63 -26.72 7.07
CA CYS A 25 13.62 -26.31 5.67
C CYS A 25 12.32 -26.73 4.95
N ARG A 26 11.85 -27.96 5.17
CA ARG A 26 10.57 -28.43 4.60
C ARG A 26 9.36 -27.69 5.18
N ALA A 27 9.37 -27.38 6.47
CA ALA A 27 8.32 -26.60 7.12
C ALA A 27 8.31 -25.15 6.63
N ALA A 28 9.48 -24.54 6.44
CA ALA A 28 9.64 -23.21 5.90
C ALA A 28 9.17 -23.11 4.43
N ASP A 29 9.53 -24.07 3.58
CA ASP A 29 9.06 -24.09 2.18
C ASP A 29 7.53 -24.26 2.10
N LYS A 30 6.96 -25.16 2.90
CA LYS A 30 5.49 -25.32 2.99
C LYS A 30 4.81 -24.07 3.56
N GLY A 31 5.40 -23.45 4.58
CA GLY A 31 4.89 -22.21 5.19
C GLY A 31 4.96 -21.03 4.22
N ALA A 32 6.04 -20.91 3.46
CA ALA A 32 6.20 -19.90 2.42
C ALA A 32 5.19 -20.10 1.28
N ARG A 33 5.02 -21.33 0.80
CA ARG A 33 4.01 -21.66 -0.23
C ARG A 33 2.60 -21.38 0.26
N LYS A 34 2.28 -21.72 1.51
CA LYS A 34 0.98 -21.42 2.10
C LYS A 34 0.77 -19.93 2.31
N ALA A 35 1.78 -19.19 2.77
CA ALA A 35 1.69 -17.74 2.91
C ALA A 35 1.51 -17.05 1.55
N LEU A 36 2.20 -17.52 0.50
CA LEU A 36 2.01 -17.07 -0.88
C LEU A 36 0.61 -17.38 -1.41
N SER A 37 0.06 -18.54 -1.06
CA SER A 37 -1.32 -18.94 -1.39
C SER A 37 -2.36 -18.11 -0.65
N ASP A 38 -2.18 -17.89 0.65
CA ASP A 38 -3.10 -17.11 1.50
C ASP A 38 -3.16 -15.63 1.06
N VAL A 39 -2.09 -15.09 0.44
CA VAL A 39 -2.10 -13.75 -0.18
C VAL A 39 -2.52 -13.75 -1.65
N GLY A 40 -2.95 -14.89 -2.20
CA GLY A 40 -3.43 -15.01 -3.57
C GLY A 40 -2.35 -14.89 -4.65
N LEU A 41 -1.09 -15.19 -4.32
CA LEU A 41 0.04 -15.21 -5.26
C LEU A 41 0.34 -16.61 -5.80
N ASP A 42 -0.51 -17.61 -5.52
CA ASP A 42 -0.39 -18.99 -5.97
C ASP A 42 -1.17 -19.32 -7.26
N GLY A 43 -1.91 -18.34 -7.80
CA GLY A 43 -2.68 -18.46 -9.04
C GLY A 43 -2.24 -17.48 -10.13
N GLU A 44 -2.17 -17.97 -11.37
CA GLU A 44 -1.80 -17.23 -12.59
C GLU A 44 -2.69 -15.99 -12.85
N TYR A 45 -3.88 -15.93 -12.26
CA TYR A 45 -4.88 -14.88 -12.50
C TYR A 45 -4.90 -13.74 -11.46
N ALA A 46 -4.38 -13.93 -10.25
CA ALA A 46 -4.46 -12.93 -9.17
C ALA A 46 -3.22 -12.02 -9.10
N ALA A 47 -2.07 -12.50 -9.56
CA ALA A 47 -0.88 -11.69 -9.74
C ALA A 47 -1.05 -10.61 -10.83
N ASP A 48 -1.86 -10.91 -11.86
CA ASP A 48 -2.11 -9.99 -12.97
C ASP A 48 -3.05 -8.83 -12.57
N ASP A 49 -4.12 -9.07 -11.82
CA ASP A 49 -5.04 -8.02 -11.36
C ASP A 49 -4.35 -6.98 -10.45
N ILE A 50 -3.46 -7.41 -9.55
CA ILE A 50 -2.69 -6.49 -8.67
C ILE A 50 -1.70 -5.65 -9.50
N LYS A 51 -1.12 -6.25 -10.56
CA LYS A 51 -0.20 -5.57 -11.47
C LYS A 51 -0.93 -4.58 -12.36
N GLU A 52 -2.15 -4.89 -12.78
CA GLU A 52 -3.02 -4.02 -13.55
C GLU A 52 -3.54 -2.85 -12.71
N LEU A 53 -3.97 -3.08 -11.47
CA LEU A 53 -4.32 -2.01 -10.52
C LEU A 53 -3.12 -1.10 -10.23
N ARG A 54 -1.90 -1.64 -10.09
CA ARG A 54 -0.67 -0.83 -9.96
C ARG A 54 -0.36 -0.07 -11.24
N SER A 55 -0.61 -0.65 -12.42
CA SER A 55 -0.47 0.00 -13.72
C SER A 55 -1.43 1.18 -13.83
N LEU A 56 -2.71 1.00 -13.51
CA LEU A 56 -3.73 2.05 -13.47
C LEU A 56 -3.43 3.12 -12.41
N LEU A 57 -2.98 2.74 -11.20
CA LEU A 57 -2.57 3.72 -10.19
C LEU A 57 -1.33 4.51 -10.61
N SER A 58 -0.41 3.88 -11.34
CA SER A 58 0.78 4.56 -11.86
C SER A 58 0.41 5.54 -12.98
N ALA A 59 -0.49 5.15 -13.89
CA ALA A 59 -1.08 6.04 -14.89
C ALA A 59 -1.85 7.20 -14.23
N LEU A 60 -2.60 6.94 -13.16
CA LEU A 60 -3.31 7.96 -12.39
C LEU A 60 -2.36 8.90 -11.63
N ARG A 61 -1.22 8.43 -11.12
CA ARG A 61 -0.19 9.31 -10.51
C ARG A 61 0.42 10.24 -11.55
N LEU A 62 0.73 9.73 -12.74
CA LEU A 62 1.24 10.55 -13.83
C LEU A 62 0.19 11.59 -14.27
N ALA A 63 -1.06 11.16 -14.46
CA ALA A 63 -2.16 12.06 -14.79
C ALA A 63 -2.40 13.11 -13.69
N LYS A 64 -2.33 12.71 -12.41
CA LYS A 64 -2.50 13.60 -11.26
C LYS A 64 -1.45 14.70 -11.24
N ARG A 65 -0.19 14.42 -11.58
CA ARG A 65 0.87 15.46 -11.60
C ARG A 65 0.56 16.54 -12.64
N THR A 66 0.17 16.14 -13.85
CA THR A 66 -0.19 17.07 -14.93
C THR A 66 -1.48 17.81 -14.64
N ALA A 67 -2.51 17.11 -14.14
CA ALA A 67 -3.80 17.71 -13.77
C ALA A 67 -3.64 18.71 -12.61
N TRP A 68 -2.84 18.37 -11.59
CA TRP A 68 -2.56 19.25 -10.45
C TRP A 68 -1.78 20.50 -10.87
N GLN A 69 -0.82 20.35 -11.77
CA GLN A 69 -0.07 21.48 -12.30
C GLN A 69 -0.96 22.44 -13.10
N THR A 70 -1.87 21.92 -13.93
CA THR A 70 -2.87 22.72 -14.65
C THR A 70 -3.83 23.38 -13.69
N PHE A 71 -4.32 22.66 -12.68
CA PHE A 71 -5.25 23.18 -11.68
C PHE A 71 -4.64 24.34 -10.89
N ILE A 72 -3.42 24.18 -10.38
CA ILE A 72 -2.69 25.27 -9.71
C ILE A 72 -2.52 26.45 -10.65
N ARG A 73 -2.12 26.21 -11.91
CA ARG A 73 -1.91 27.28 -12.88
C ARG A 73 -3.19 28.06 -13.16
N VAL A 74 -4.32 27.38 -13.34
CA VAL A 74 -5.64 27.99 -13.55
C VAL A 74 -6.07 28.79 -12.33
N ILE A 75 -5.89 28.25 -11.12
CA ILE A 75 -6.20 28.98 -9.88
C ILE A 75 -5.35 30.24 -9.76
N THR A 76 -4.03 30.14 -9.92
CA THR A 76 -3.13 31.29 -9.82
C THR A 76 -3.48 32.36 -10.85
N SER A 77 -3.72 31.97 -12.10
CA SER A 77 -4.16 32.90 -13.14
C SER A 77 -5.52 33.53 -12.82
N GLY A 78 -6.47 32.75 -12.30
CA GLY A 78 -7.79 33.24 -11.89
C GLY A 78 -7.71 34.24 -10.73
N ILE A 79 -6.89 33.99 -9.72
CA ILE A 79 -6.66 34.92 -8.61
C ILE A 79 -6.06 36.23 -9.11
N LEU A 80 -5.07 36.16 -10.00
CA LEU A 80 -4.43 37.36 -10.55
C LEU A 80 -5.40 38.22 -11.36
N LEU A 81 -6.25 37.57 -12.18
CA LEU A 81 -7.34 38.22 -12.93
C LEU A 81 -8.38 38.84 -11.99
N ALA A 82 -8.76 38.13 -10.92
CA ALA A 82 -9.71 38.64 -9.94
C ALA A 82 -9.17 39.89 -9.21
N ILE A 83 -7.88 39.89 -8.84
CA ILE A 83 -7.23 41.06 -8.22
C ILE A 83 -7.25 42.25 -9.17
N MET A 84 -6.85 42.06 -10.44
CA MET A 84 -6.85 43.14 -11.44
C MET A 84 -8.25 43.70 -11.68
N ALA A 85 -9.25 42.82 -11.82
CA ALA A 85 -10.65 43.24 -11.97
C ALA A 85 -11.15 44.00 -10.73
N GLY A 86 -10.83 43.52 -9.53
CA GLY A 86 -11.19 44.18 -8.27
C GLY A 86 -10.60 45.58 -8.14
N ILE A 87 -9.32 45.75 -8.50
CA ILE A 87 -8.66 47.07 -8.52
C ILE A 87 -9.31 47.98 -9.56
N ALA A 88 -9.58 47.50 -10.77
CA ALA A 88 -10.22 48.29 -11.82
C ALA A 88 -11.62 48.80 -11.40
N ILE A 89 -12.42 47.96 -10.75
CA ILE A 89 -13.73 48.35 -10.22
C ILE A 89 -13.56 49.39 -9.11
N LYS A 90 -12.66 49.15 -8.14
CA LYS A 90 -12.40 50.08 -7.03
C LYS A 90 -11.92 51.44 -7.54
N LEU A 91 -11.02 51.47 -8.53
CA LEU A 91 -10.50 52.70 -9.13
C LEU A 91 -11.56 53.44 -9.95
N LYS A 92 -12.39 52.73 -10.74
CA LYS A 92 -13.51 53.35 -11.46
C LYS A 92 -14.54 53.95 -10.52
N LEU A 93 -14.75 53.33 -9.35
CA LEU A 93 -15.66 53.82 -8.32
C LEU A 93 -15.07 55.02 -7.54
N LEU A 94 -13.75 55.11 -7.40
CA LEU A 94 -13.07 56.24 -6.76
C LEU A 94 -12.82 57.44 -7.68
N GLY A 95 -12.57 57.20 -8.97
CA GLY A 95 -12.26 58.23 -9.97
C GLY A 95 -13.47 58.78 -10.74
N GLY A 96 -14.67 58.29 -10.44
CA GLY A 96 -15.93 58.80 -10.98
C GLY A 96 -16.43 60.02 -10.19
N LYS A 97 -15.72 61.15 -10.30
CA LYS A 97 -16.22 62.50 -10.04
C LYS A 97 -15.66 63.44 -11.10
#